data_AF-A0AAJ2VW06-F1
#
_entry.id   AF-A0AAJ2VW06-F1
#
_cell.length_a   1.000
_cell.length_b   1.000
_cell.length_c   1.000
_cell.angle_alpha   90.00
_cell.angle_beta   90.00
_cell.angle_gamma   90.00
#
_symmetry.space_group_name_H-M   'P 1'
#
loop_
_entity.id
_entity.type
_entity.pdbx_description
1 polymer ?
#
loop_
_entity_poly.entity_id
_entity_poly.type
_entity_poly.pdbx_seq_one_letter_code
_entity_poly.pdbx_strand_id
1 'polypeptide(L)'
;MEYFDIRTMPVSLWKNGAGETRELCCFPPATRDFHWRASIASIAGNGEFSAFPGVDRVITLLEGCEVTLHGGNAFHHTLKPFQPFRFAGEQTVRAELGEGLMSMDLNIMTRRERCQAKVRVADRTFTTFGAGGGMVLVLSGAWQLGDKLLTADQGAYWQDEHHTIRLLKDEGKILYSAISWNPAWPLTSVRQVDDLSLAG
;
A
#
# COMPACT_ATOMS: atom_id res chain seq x y z
N MET A 1 5.76 6.41 -13.91
CA MET A 1 4.75 6.78 -12.87
C MET A 1 3.32 6.64 -13.41
N GLU A 2 2.38 6.22 -12.57
CA GLU A 2 0.95 6.05 -12.88
C GLU A 2 0.07 6.73 -11.82
N TYR A 3 -1.07 7.27 -12.24
CA TYR A 3 -2.02 7.98 -11.37
C TYR A 3 -3.32 7.19 -11.19
N PHE A 4 -3.96 7.33 -10.03
CA PHE A 4 -5.22 6.66 -9.74
C PHE A 4 -6.18 7.54 -8.92
N ASP A 5 -7.47 7.22 -9.00
CA ASP A 5 -8.53 7.72 -8.11
C ASP A 5 -9.29 6.51 -7.57
N ILE A 6 -9.17 6.22 -6.26
CA ILE A 6 -9.67 4.98 -5.65
C ILE A 6 -11.18 4.78 -5.87
N ARG A 7 -11.93 5.86 -6.09
CA ARG A 7 -13.40 5.82 -6.29
C ARG A 7 -13.79 5.24 -7.65
N THR A 8 -12.87 5.28 -8.62
CA THR A 8 -13.10 4.78 -9.98
C THR A 8 -12.45 3.43 -10.24
N MET A 9 -11.71 2.90 -9.26
CA MET A 9 -10.95 1.68 -9.42
C MET A 9 -11.83 0.42 -9.35
N PRO A 10 -11.48 -0.62 -10.12
CA PRO A 10 -12.20 -1.88 -10.07
C PRO A 10 -12.07 -2.54 -8.70
N VAL A 11 -13.14 -3.23 -8.31
CA VAL A 11 -13.28 -3.90 -7.02
C VAL A 11 -13.29 -5.40 -7.21
N SER A 12 -12.54 -6.11 -6.37
CA SER A 12 -12.59 -7.57 -6.25
C SER A 12 -13.15 -7.98 -4.89
N LEU A 13 -14.32 -8.61 -4.87
CA LEU A 13 -14.96 -9.10 -3.65
C LEU A 13 -14.20 -10.29 -3.06
N TRP A 14 -14.12 -10.35 -1.73
CA TRP A 14 -13.51 -11.48 -1.05
C TRP A 14 -14.43 -12.70 -1.06
N LYS A 15 -13.84 -13.90 -1.17
CA LYS A 15 -14.60 -15.16 -1.21
C LYS A 15 -15.46 -15.39 0.03
N ASN A 16 -15.06 -14.86 1.18
CA ASN A 16 -15.80 -14.97 2.44
C ASN A 16 -16.88 -13.90 2.61
N GLY A 17 -17.02 -12.97 1.66
CA GLY A 17 -17.97 -11.86 1.74
C GLY A 17 -17.64 -10.81 2.82
N ALA A 18 -16.51 -10.93 3.51
CA ALA A 18 -16.15 -10.05 4.63
C ALA A 18 -15.46 -8.74 4.18
N GLY A 19 -15.46 -8.46 2.88
CA GLY A 19 -14.81 -7.27 2.34
C GLY A 19 -14.49 -7.36 0.86
N GLU A 20 -13.66 -6.41 0.43
CA GLU A 20 -13.25 -6.25 -0.95
C GLU A 20 -11.85 -5.64 -1.07
N THR A 21 -11.28 -5.71 -2.26
CA THR A 21 -9.97 -5.13 -2.56
C THR A 21 -10.00 -4.35 -3.87
N ARG A 22 -9.40 -3.16 -3.84
CA ARG A 22 -8.99 -2.39 -5.02
C ARG A 22 -7.48 -2.48 -5.12
N GLU A 23 -6.97 -3.13 -6.16
CA GLU A 23 -5.52 -3.22 -6.37
C GLU A 23 -5.01 -1.92 -7.00
N LEU A 24 -4.10 -1.22 -6.32
CA LEU A 24 -3.48 0.01 -6.83
C LEU A 24 -2.36 -0.32 -7.81
N CYS A 25 -1.45 -1.21 -7.38
CA CYS A 25 -0.36 -1.71 -8.21
C CYS A 25 0.18 -3.04 -7.66
N CYS A 26 0.84 -3.80 -8.54
CA CYS A 26 1.52 -5.04 -8.20
C CYS A 26 2.76 -5.21 -9.10
N PHE A 27 3.93 -5.37 -8.50
CA PHE A 27 5.21 -5.39 -9.21
C PHE A 27 6.09 -6.57 -8.81
N PRO A 28 6.52 -7.42 -9.76
CA PRO A 28 5.89 -7.59 -11.07
C PRO A 28 4.42 -8.01 -10.94
N PRO A 29 3.60 -7.88 -12.00
CA PRO A 29 2.22 -8.35 -11.98
C PRO A 29 2.16 -9.85 -11.65
N ALA A 30 1.70 -10.18 -10.45
CA ALA A 30 1.62 -11.55 -9.97
C ALA A 30 0.64 -11.64 -8.80
N THR A 31 0.03 -12.80 -8.62
CA THR A 31 -0.83 -13.05 -7.45
C THR A 31 -0.01 -13.32 -6.17
N ARG A 32 1.17 -13.96 -6.29
CA ARG A 32 2.01 -14.35 -5.15
C ARG A 32 3.49 -13.98 -5.28
N ASP A 33 4.06 -14.01 -6.48
CA ASP A 33 5.50 -13.79 -6.70
C ASP A 33 5.90 -12.32 -6.94
N PHE A 34 5.05 -11.40 -6.48
CA PHE A 34 5.34 -9.98 -6.50
C PHE A 34 6.51 -9.64 -5.57
N HIS A 35 7.19 -8.55 -5.89
CA HIS A 35 8.17 -7.88 -5.06
C HIS A 35 7.46 -6.93 -4.11
N TRP A 36 6.56 -6.09 -4.63
CA TRP A 36 5.68 -5.29 -3.80
C TRP A 36 4.32 -5.08 -4.43
N ARG A 37 3.33 -4.82 -3.59
CA ARG A 37 1.93 -4.62 -3.96
C ARG A 37 1.32 -3.55 -3.07
N ALA A 38 0.51 -2.68 -3.65
CA ALA A 38 -0.31 -1.74 -2.92
C ALA A 38 -1.77 -1.95 -3.27
N SER A 39 -2.64 -1.90 -2.26
CA SER A 39 -4.08 -2.11 -2.43
C SER A 39 -4.87 -1.35 -1.38
N ILE A 40 -6.11 -1.00 -1.69
CA ILE A 40 -7.11 -0.62 -0.71
C ILE A 40 -7.92 -1.86 -0.34
N ALA A 41 -8.00 -2.18 0.94
CA ALA A 41 -8.84 -3.23 1.49
C ALA A 41 -10.01 -2.59 2.22
N SER A 42 -11.24 -2.94 1.86
CA SER A 42 -12.41 -2.55 2.64
C SER A 42 -12.88 -3.74 3.46
N ILE A 43 -12.89 -3.61 4.78
CA ILE A 43 -13.29 -4.68 5.71
C ILE A 43 -14.73 -4.42 6.13
N ALA A 44 -15.61 -5.37 5.82
CA ALA A 44 -17.05 -5.30 6.04
C ALA A 44 -17.52 -6.24 7.17
N GLY A 45 -16.63 -7.08 7.68
CA GLY A 45 -16.94 -8.03 8.74
C GLY A 45 -15.67 -8.68 9.29
N ASN A 46 -15.81 -9.27 10.46
CA ASN A 46 -14.71 -9.95 11.14
C ASN A 46 -14.17 -11.10 10.29
N GLY A 47 -12.85 -11.26 10.27
CA GLY A 47 -12.23 -12.27 9.44
C GLY A 47 -10.73 -12.35 9.60
N GLU A 48 -10.15 -13.41 9.07
CA GLU A 48 -8.71 -13.58 9.04
C GLU A 48 -8.13 -13.02 7.75
N PHE A 49 -6.98 -12.37 7.86
CA PHE A 49 -6.19 -12.02 6.69
C PHE A 49 -5.60 -13.28 6.04
N SER A 50 -5.50 -13.25 4.71
CA SER A 50 -4.77 -14.28 3.98
C SER A 50 -3.29 -14.27 4.34
N ALA A 51 -2.70 -15.46 4.50
CA ALA A 51 -1.29 -15.63 4.78
C ALA A 51 -0.44 -15.44 3.51
N PHE A 52 0.65 -14.69 3.64
CA PHE A 52 1.67 -14.45 2.62
C PHE A 52 3.07 -14.67 3.22
N PRO A 53 3.62 -15.89 3.13
CA PRO A 53 4.94 -16.20 3.69
C PRO A 53 6.06 -15.33 3.09
N GLY A 54 6.91 -14.79 3.96
CA GLY A 54 8.06 -13.96 3.56
C GLY A 54 7.69 -12.55 3.11
N VAL A 55 6.43 -12.13 3.28
CA VAL A 55 5.97 -10.78 2.93
C VAL A 55 5.81 -9.96 4.21
N ASP A 56 6.34 -8.75 4.23
CA ASP A 56 5.99 -7.76 5.25
C ASP A 56 4.76 -6.97 4.80
N ARG A 57 3.83 -6.73 5.73
CA ARG A 57 2.63 -5.91 5.49
C ARG A 57 2.67 -4.67 6.33
N VAL A 58 2.30 -3.54 5.73
CA VAL A 58 2.02 -2.29 6.43
C VAL A 58 0.58 -1.90 6.08
N ILE A 59 -0.28 -1.90 7.09
CA ILE A 59 -1.69 -1.51 6.97
C ILE A 59 -1.90 -0.15 7.60
N THR A 60 -2.75 0.69 7.02
CA THR A 60 -3.07 2.02 7.53
C THR A 60 -4.56 2.30 7.34
N LEU A 61 -5.28 2.55 8.42
CA LEU A 61 -6.69 2.93 8.38
C LEU A 61 -6.86 4.29 7.71
N LEU A 62 -7.65 4.35 6.65
CA LEU A 62 -7.93 5.57 5.88
C LEU A 62 -9.26 6.19 6.31
N GLU A 63 -10.30 5.37 6.39
CA GLU A 63 -11.67 5.78 6.68
C GLU A 63 -12.43 4.66 7.40
N GLY A 64 -13.48 5.04 8.12
CA GLY A 64 -14.39 4.11 8.79
C GLY A 64 -14.01 3.88 10.25
N CYS A 65 -14.46 2.76 10.79
CA CYS A 65 -14.24 2.40 12.19
C CYS A 65 -12.82 1.90 12.45
N GLU A 66 -12.39 2.02 13.71
CA GLU A 66 -11.16 1.37 14.17
C GLU A 66 -11.30 -0.15 14.07
N VAL A 67 -10.24 -0.81 13.60
CA VAL A 67 -10.17 -2.27 13.47
C VAL A 67 -9.12 -2.79 14.43
N THR A 68 -9.48 -3.77 15.25
CA THR A 68 -8.55 -4.44 16.14
C THR A 68 -7.97 -5.67 15.46
N LEU A 69 -6.64 -5.72 15.38
CA LEU A 69 -5.88 -6.82 14.81
C LEU A 69 -5.32 -7.71 15.92
N HIS A 70 -5.70 -8.97 15.88
CA HIS A 70 -5.24 -10.00 16.81
C HIS A 70 -4.25 -10.91 16.10
N GLY A 71 -2.97 -10.78 16.47
CA GLY A 71 -1.87 -11.60 15.95
C GLY A 71 -1.57 -12.82 16.82
N GLY A 72 -2.56 -13.35 17.54
CA GLY A 72 -2.36 -14.35 18.60
C GLY A 72 -1.52 -13.76 19.74
N ASN A 73 -0.47 -14.46 20.15
CA ASN A 73 0.40 -14.03 21.24
C ASN A 73 1.40 -12.92 20.85
N ALA A 74 1.57 -12.61 19.55
CA ALA A 74 2.62 -11.69 19.12
C ALA A 74 2.20 -10.22 19.27
N PHE A 75 0.93 -9.90 19.00
CA PHE A 75 0.41 -8.55 19.18
C PHE A 75 -1.11 -8.53 19.28
N HIS A 76 -1.59 -7.45 19.89
CA HIS A 76 -2.98 -7.02 19.88
C HIS A 76 -2.97 -5.50 19.62
N HIS A 77 -3.45 -5.07 18.46
CA HIS A 77 -3.26 -3.70 17.99
C HIS A 77 -4.52 -3.14 17.34
N THR A 78 -4.97 -1.97 17.79
CA THR A 78 -6.10 -1.26 17.20
C THR A 78 -5.60 -0.25 16.17
N LEU A 79 -6.03 -0.41 14.91
CA LEU A 79 -5.76 0.53 13.84
C LEU A 79 -6.50 1.83 14.09
N LYS A 80 -5.74 2.92 14.20
CA LYS A 80 -6.25 4.28 14.29
C LYS A 80 -6.07 5.01 12.96
N PRO A 81 -6.90 6.02 12.66
CA PRO A 81 -6.81 6.76 11.41
C PRO A 81 -5.39 7.27 11.15
N PHE A 82 -4.88 6.93 9.96
CA PHE A 82 -3.59 7.35 9.43
C PHE A 82 -2.36 6.93 10.26
N GLN A 83 -2.48 5.87 11.06
CA GLN A 83 -1.36 5.28 11.79
C GLN A 83 -0.92 3.96 11.13
N PRO A 84 0.23 3.93 10.43
CA PRO A 84 0.72 2.71 9.80
C PRO A 84 1.13 1.67 10.84
N PHE A 85 0.66 0.44 10.68
CA PHE A 85 1.01 -0.70 11.51
C PHE A 85 1.63 -1.81 10.68
N ARG A 86 2.76 -2.36 11.14
CA ARG A 86 3.53 -3.38 10.43
C ARG A 86 3.40 -4.75 11.09
N PHE A 87 3.19 -5.79 10.30
CA PHE A 87 3.22 -7.18 10.74
C PHE A 87 3.71 -8.12 9.62
N ALA A 88 4.12 -9.33 10.01
CA ALA A 88 4.58 -10.35 9.08
C ALA A 88 3.39 -11.04 8.39
N GLY A 89 3.46 -11.24 7.08
CA GLY A 89 2.38 -11.79 6.26
C GLY A 89 2.13 -13.27 6.50
N GLU A 90 3.12 -14.02 7.00
CA GLU A 90 2.97 -15.41 7.46
C GLU A 90 2.16 -15.53 8.75
N GLN A 91 2.01 -14.44 9.51
CA GLN A 91 1.34 -14.48 10.80
C GLN A 91 -0.18 -14.59 10.62
N THR A 92 -0.82 -15.48 11.38
CA THR A 92 -2.28 -15.51 11.51
C THR A 92 -2.74 -14.22 12.19
N VAL A 93 -3.48 -13.39 11.45
CA VAL A 93 -4.02 -12.12 11.95
C VAL A 93 -5.52 -12.08 11.72
N ARG A 94 -6.28 -11.94 12.80
CA ARG A 94 -7.74 -11.74 12.77
C ARG A 94 -8.06 -10.27 12.93
N ALA A 95 -8.87 -9.73 12.02
CA ALA A 95 -9.47 -8.40 12.12
C ALA A 95 -10.82 -8.51 12.85
N GLU A 96 -11.00 -7.63 13.82
CA GLU A 96 -12.25 -7.45 14.57
C GLU A 96 -12.68 -5.99 14.50
N LEU A 97 -13.94 -5.78 14.13
CA LEU A 97 -14.62 -4.50 14.09
C LEU A 97 -16.02 -4.65 14.71
N GLY A 98 -16.61 -3.52 15.11
CA GLY A 98 -17.97 -3.50 15.63
C GLY A 98 -18.99 -3.95 14.57
N GLU A 99 -20.07 -4.60 15.02
CA GLU A 99 -21.13 -5.09 14.13
C GLU A 99 -21.73 -3.96 13.28
N GLY A 100 -21.86 -4.21 11.97
CA GLY A 100 -22.41 -3.25 11.00
C GLY A 100 -21.47 -2.10 10.61
N LEU A 101 -20.26 -2.05 11.18
CA LEU A 101 -19.25 -1.06 10.80
C LEU A 101 -18.41 -1.55 9.62
N MET A 102 -17.68 -0.63 9.01
CA MET A 102 -16.73 -0.91 7.94
C MET A 102 -15.46 -0.10 8.13
N SER A 103 -14.35 -0.59 7.60
CA SER A 103 -13.10 0.17 7.45
C SER A 103 -12.64 0.18 5.99
N MET A 104 -11.85 1.19 5.65
CA MET A 104 -11.09 1.23 4.42
C MET A 104 -9.62 1.45 4.77
N ASP A 105 -8.77 0.50 4.37
CA ASP A 105 -7.37 0.43 4.78
C ASP A 105 -6.45 0.43 3.56
N LEU A 106 -5.40 1.24 3.57
CA LEU A 106 -4.27 1.04 2.66
C LEU A 106 -3.45 -0.14 3.16
N ASN A 107 -3.16 -1.09 2.28
CA ASN A 107 -2.29 -2.22 2.54
C ASN A 107 -1.11 -2.23 1.57
N ILE A 108 0.10 -2.09 2.12
CA ILE A 108 1.37 -2.23 1.39
C ILE A 108 1.98 -3.57 1.75
N MET A 109 2.33 -4.35 0.75
CA MET A 109 2.93 -5.68 0.90
C MET A 109 4.29 -5.67 0.19
N THR A 110 5.34 -6.07 0.89
CA THR A 110 6.71 -6.17 0.32
C THR A 110 7.32 -7.53 0.61
N ARG A 111 7.86 -8.18 -0.40
CA ARG A 111 8.61 -9.43 -0.26
C ARG A 111 9.94 -9.13 0.42
N ARG A 112 10.08 -9.60 1.66
CA ARG A 112 11.09 -9.19 2.63
C ARG A 112 12.52 -9.41 2.13
N GLU A 113 12.78 -10.48 1.37
CA GLU A 113 14.10 -10.71 0.80
C GLU A 113 14.46 -9.70 -0.31
N ARG A 114 13.47 -9.10 -0.97
CA ARG A 114 13.67 -8.22 -2.15
C ARG A 114 13.60 -6.75 -1.81
N CYS A 115 12.61 -6.31 -1.03
CA CYS A 115 12.40 -4.90 -0.73
C CYS A 115 11.69 -4.68 0.60
N GLN A 116 11.72 -3.42 1.05
CA GLN A 116 11.04 -2.97 2.27
C GLN A 116 10.21 -1.71 1.98
N ALA A 117 9.12 -1.54 2.72
CA ALA A 117 8.31 -0.32 2.71
C ALA A 117 8.54 0.52 3.97
N LYS A 118 8.65 1.84 3.79
CA LYS A 118 8.48 2.82 4.87
C LYS A 118 7.27 3.68 4.58
N VAL A 119 6.23 3.55 5.41
CA VAL A 119 4.98 4.29 5.26
C VAL A 119 4.90 5.39 6.32
N ARG A 120 4.53 6.61 5.91
CA ARG A 120 4.33 7.74 6.80
C ARG A 120 3.29 8.71 6.24
N VAL A 121 2.67 9.47 7.13
CA VAL A 121 1.92 10.67 6.74
C VAL A 121 2.90 11.83 6.53
N ALA A 122 2.68 12.63 5.50
CA ALA A 122 3.34 13.92 5.30
C ALA A 122 2.29 15.03 5.29
N ASP A 123 2.65 16.18 5.82
CA ASP A 123 1.81 17.37 5.97
C ASP A 123 2.46 18.63 5.38
N ARG A 124 3.55 18.45 4.62
CA ARG A 124 4.31 19.50 3.95
C ARG A 124 4.99 18.95 2.71
N THR A 125 5.42 19.85 1.84
CA THR A 125 6.23 19.54 0.65
C THR A 125 7.47 18.71 1.01
N PHE A 126 7.75 17.68 0.22
CA PHE A 126 8.94 16.85 0.38
C PHE A 126 9.42 16.29 -0.96
N THR A 127 10.67 15.83 -0.99
CA THR A 127 11.21 15.08 -2.13
C THR A 127 11.44 13.63 -1.71
N THR A 128 11.14 12.70 -2.61
CA THR A 128 11.33 11.27 -2.38
C THR A 128 12.79 10.91 -2.57
N PHE A 129 13.26 9.98 -1.75
CA PHE A 129 14.61 9.44 -1.82
C PHE A 129 14.48 7.92 -1.74
N GLY A 130 14.98 7.20 -2.75
CA GLY A 130 14.95 5.74 -2.74
C GLY A 130 14.91 5.14 -4.13
N ALA A 131 15.72 4.10 -4.33
CA ALA A 131 15.97 3.51 -5.63
C ALA A 131 15.02 2.37 -6.01
N GLY A 132 13.85 2.21 -5.36
CA GLY A 132 12.94 1.09 -5.65
C GLY A 132 11.52 1.44 -6.06
N GLY A 133 11.01 2.61 -5.66
CA GLY A 133 9.70 3.08 -6.04
C GLY A 133 8.96 3.73 -4.89
N GLY A 134 7.69 4.03 -5.12
CA GLY A 134 6.87 4.63 -4.09
C GLY A 134 5.43 4.78 -4.52
N MET A 135 4.61 5.15 -3.55
CA MET A 135 3.20 5.43 -3.74
C MET A 135 2.79 6.57 -2.81
N VAL A 136 1.92 7.43 -3.31
CA VAL A 136 1.22 8.45 -2.51
C VAL A 136 -0.28 8.31 -2.66
N LEU A 137 -1.00 8.59 -1.58
CA LEU A 137 -2.45 8.73 -1.54
C LEU A 137 -2.79 10.01 -0.76
N VAL A 138 -3.50 10.93 -1.39
CA VAL A 138 -3.92 12.18 -0.75
C VAL A 138 -5.06 11.87 0.22
N LEU A 139 -4.86 12.26 1.48
CA LEU A 139 -5.84 12.15 2.55
C LEU A 139 -6.64 13.45 2.66
N SER A 140 -5.98 14.60 2.49
CA SER A 140 -6.60 15.92 2.49
C SER A 140 -5.72 16.97 1.83
N GLY A 141 -6.32 18.13 1.53
CA GLY A 141 -5.64 19.26 0.91
C GLY A 141 -5.54 19.15 -0.61
N ALA A 142 -4.60 19.86 -1.19
CA ALA A 142 -4.33 19.87 -2.61
C ALA A 142 -2.82 19.73 -2.84
N TRP A 143 -2.42 18.68 -3.53
CA TRP A 143 -1.02 18.31 -3.71
C TRP A 143 -0.66 18.29 -5.18
N GLN A 144 0.57 18.68 -5.50
CA GLN A 144 1.12 18.58 -6.85
C GLN A 144 2.19 17.50 -6.90
N LEU A 145 2.08 16.62 -7.89
CA LEU A 145 3.08 15.64 -8.25
C LEU A 145 3.25 15.67 -9.77
N GLY A 146 4.46 16.00 -10.24
CA GLY A 146 4.68 16.31 -11.65
C GLY A 146 3.83 17.51 -12.09
N ASP A 147 3.07 17.33 -13.16
CA ASP A 147 2.12 18.31 -13.71
C ASP A 147 0.70 18.15 -13.15
N LYS A 148 0.44 17.12 -12.33
CA LYS A 148 -0.92 16.81 -11.85
C LYS A 148 -1.21 17.42 -10.48
N LEU A 149 -2.42 17.97 -10.38
CA LEU A 149 -3.09 18.27 -9.12
C LEU A 149 -3.79 17.00 -8.61
N LEU A 150 -3.50 16.62 -7.37
CA LEU A 150 -4.12 15.51 -6.66
C LEU A 150 -4.89 16.05 -5.45
N THR A 151 -6.12 15.58 -5.28
CA THR A 151 -6.97 15.84 -4.12
C THR A 151 -7.31 14.54 -3.41
N ALA A 152 -8.08 14.61 -2.31
CA ALA A 152 -8.47 13.42 -1.54
C ALA A 152 -8.94 12.26 -2.44
N ASP A 153 -8.59 11.04 -2.04
CA ASP A 153 -8.88 9.78 -2.76
C ASP A 153 -8.03 9.54 -4.02
N GLN A 154 -7.19 10.51 -4.40
CA GLN A 154 -6.30 10.40 -5.55
C GLN A 154 -4.86 10.16 -5.13
N GLY A 155 -4.11 9.51 -6.01
CA GLY A 155 -2.75 9.13 -5.74
C GLY A 155 -1.95 8.80 -6.98
N ALA A 156 -0.72 8.38 -6.75
CA ALA A 156 0.17 7.90 -7.79
C ALA A 156 1.12 6.85 -7.25
N TYR A 157 1.63 5.99 -8.12
CA TYR A 157 2.72 5.09 -7.83
C TYR A 157 3.76 5.11 -8.94
N TRP A 158 4.98 4.73 -8.61
CA TRP A 158 6.11 4.73 -9.54
C TRP A 158 7.17 3.70 -9.12
N GLN A 159 8.08 3.41 -10.05
CA GLN A 159 9.27 2.58 -9.83
C GLN A 159 10.50 3.38 -10.22
N ASP A 160 11.59 3.24 -9.47
CA ASP A 160 12.93 3.79 -9.78
C ASP A 160 12.98 5.29 -10.14
N GLU A 161 11.99 6.08 -9.71
CA GLU A 161 11.87 7.51 -9.95
C GLU A 161 11.90 8.32 -8.64
N HIS A 162 12.44 9.53 -8.70
CA HIS A 162 12.42 10.51 -7.61
C HIS A 162 11.47 11.66 -7.96
N HIS A 163 10.67 12.10 -6.99
CA HIS A 163 9.67 13.14 -7.19
C HIS A 163 9.67 14.12 -6.04
N THR A 164 9.42 15.39 -6.36
CA THR A 164 9.01 16.38 -5.36
C THR A 164 7.48 16.43 -5.34
N ILE A 165 6.92 16.19 -4.15
CA ILE A 165 5.48 16.27 -3.88
C ILE A 165 5.23 17.55 -3.12
N ARG A 166 4.47 18.47 -3.72
CA ARG A 166 4.26 19.82 -3.19
C ARG A 166 2.88 19.95 -2.60
N LEU A 167 2.79 20.44 -1.37
CA LEU A 167 1.53 20.87 -0.79
C LEU A 167 1.23 22.29 -1.31
N LEU A 168 0.03 22.50 -1.86
CA LEU A 168 -0.38 23.77 -2.47
C LEU A 168 -1.30 24.62 -1.58
N LYS A 169 -1.72 24.10 -0.43
CA LYS A 169 -2.56 24.78 0.56
C LYS A 169 -1.81 24.93 1.89
N ASP A 170 -2.34 25.71 2.81
CA ASP A 170 -1.77 25.87 4.15
C ASP A 170 -1.81 24.56 4.95
N GLU A 171 -2.83 23.73 4.71
CA GLU A 171 -3.01 22.43 5.34
C GLU A 171 -3.30 21.34 4.30
N GLY A 172 -2.78 20.15 4.57
CA GLY A 172 -3.06 18.94 3.81
C GLY A 172 -2.31 17.75 4.37
N LYS A 173 -2.82 16.55 4.13
CA LYS A 173 -2.16 15.31 4.51
C LYS A 173 -2.09 14.37 3.32
N ILE A 174 -0.95 13.72 3.17
CA ILE A 174 -0.73 12.69 2.16
C ILE A 174 -0.07 11.49 2.83
N LEU A 175 -0.56 10.30 2.53
CA LEU A 175 0.07 9.06 2.94
C LEU A 175 1.11 8.69 1.89
N TYR A 176 2.36 8.51 2.33
CA TYR A 176 3.49 8.19 1.45
C TYR A 176 4.11 6.87 1.86
N SER A 177 4.29 5.98 0.89
CA SER A 177 5.07 4.75 1.01
C SER A 177 6.33 4.85 0.16
N ALA A 178 7.50 4.78 0.78
CA ALA A 178 8.78 4.61 0.10
C ALA A 178 9.11 3.12 -0.01
N ILE A 179 9.41 2.64 -1.22
CA ILE A 179 9.88 1.27 -1.46
C ILE A 179 11.38 1.32 -1.73
N SER A 180 12.14 0.52 -1.00
CA SER A 180 13.60 0.40 -1.16
C SER A 180 13.98 -1.04 -1.42
N TRP A 181 14.74 -1.27 -2.50
CA TRP A 181 15.35 -2.57 -2.76
C TRP A 181 16.33 -2.93 -1.64
N ASN A 182 16.35 -4.20 -1.27
CA ASN A 182 17.35 -4.75 -0.39
C ASN A 182 18.70 -4.77 -1.12
N PRO A 183 19.77 -4.14 -0.58
CA PRO A 183 21.09 -4.15 -1.23
C PRO A 183 21.66 -5.56 -1.42
N ALA A 184 21.25 -6.52 -0.61
CA ALA A 184 21.64 -7.92 -0.75
C ALA A 184 20.95 -8.64 -1.92
N TRP A 185 19.94 -8.02 -2.55
CA TRP A 185 19.25 -8.53 -3.72
C TRP A 185 19.90 -7.97 -5.00
N PRO A 186 20.41 -8.82 -5.92
CA PRO A 186 21.04 -8.34 -7.15
C PRO A 186 19.98 -7.78 -8.12
N LEU A 187 20.05 -6.46 -8.38
CA LEU A 187 19.17 -5.77 -9.35
C LEU A 187 19.33 -6.26 -10.81
N THR A 188 20.38 -7.03 -11.11
CA THR A 188 20.64 -7.58 -12.44
C THR A 188 19.60 -8.61 -12.91
N SER A 189 18.72 -9.12 -12.04
CA SER A 189 17.67 -10.06 -12.43
C SER A 189 16.41 -9.41 -13.02
N VAL A 190 16.29 -8.08 -12.99
CA VAL A 190 15.05 -7.38 -13.43
C VAL A 190 15.06 -7.06 -14.92
N ARG A 191 16.23 -6.89 -15.56
CA ARG A 191 16.32 -6.48 -16.97
C ARG A 191 16.25 -7.63 -18.00
N GLN A 192 16.21 -8.89 -17.57
CA GLN A 192 16.37 -10.02 -18.49
C GLN A 192 15.06 -10.72 -18.89
N VAL A 193 13.91 -10.33 -18.32
CA VAL A 193 12.62 -10.98 -18.62
C VAL A 193 11.84 -10.26 -19.74
N ASP A 194 12.14 -9.00 -20.03
CA ASP A 194 11.45 -8.25 -21.08
C ASP A 194 12.02 -8.46 -22.50
N ASP A 195 13.16 -9.15 -22.64
CA ASP A 195 13.86 -9.32 -23.93
C ASP A 195 13.67 -10.72 -24.59
N LEU A 196 12.87 -11.60 -23.98
CA LEU A 196 12.66 -12.98 -24.48
C LEU A 196 11.27 -13.25 -25.08
N SER A 197 10.44 -12.22 -25.31
CA SER A 197 9.11 -12.37 -25.93
C SER A 197 9.00 -11.88 -27.38
N LEU A 198 10.11 -11.49 -28.03
CA LEU A 198 10.13 -11.05 -29.44
C LEU A 198 10.96 -11.94 -30.39
N ALA A 199 11.27 -13.18 -30.01
CA ALA A 199 11.84 -14.17 -30.92
C ALA A 199 11.12 -15.51 -30.75
N GLY A 200 10.06 -15.72 -31.55
CA GLY A 200 9.30 -16.96 -31.65
C GLY A 200 8.25 -16.86 -32.75
#